data_AF-A0A535VAN5-F1
#
_entry.id   AF-A0A535VAN5-F1
#
_cell.length_a   1.000
_cell.length_b   1.000
_cell.length_c   1.000
_cell.angle_alpha   90.00
_cell.angle_beta   90.00
_cell.angle_gamma   90.00
#
_symmetry.space_group_name_H-M   'P 1'
#
loop_
_entity.id
_entity.type
_entity.pdbx_description
1 polymer ?
#
loop_
_entity_poly.entity_id
_entity_poly.type
_entity_poly.pdbx_seq_one_letter_code
_entity_poly.pdbx_strand_id
1 'polypeptide(L)'
;MPFLNTGSAKATNATLTLSGGDGTSHYTSFPSYGSFTTMAAGVLEFAGGSFSASTVTNNGTLKMTAGSLHDAGAFSNPAKVMLNGGTFTVAGFAQTSAGEIDATISSAGTGKIVSTASVSLAGTLNAANATSFTPTAGTVYTVLQGTSVTGTCAGSIGTYTLGVGSTTVTLTA
;
A
#
# COMPACT_ATOMS: atom_id res chain seq x y z
N MET A 1 -17.11 10.67 12.95
CA MET A 1 -17.60 11.35 11.74
C MET A 1 -16.90 10.73 10.55
N PRO A 2 -17.64 10.31 9.51
CA PRO A 2 -17.01 9.85 8.27
C PRO A 2 -16.20 10.99 7.65
N PHE A 3 -14.97 10.70 7.23
CA PHE A 3 -14.17 11.62 6.43
C PHE A 3 -14.32 11.28 4.95
N LEU A 4 -14.94 12.19 4.19
CA LEU A 4 -15.03 12.12 2.74
C LEU A 4 -14.20 13.25 2.12
N ASN A 5 -13.22 12.88 1.29
CA ASN A 5 -12.46 13.84 0.49
C ASN A 5 -13.03 13.91 -0.93
N THR A 6 -13.55 15.08 -1.32
CA THR A 6 -13.98 15.39 -2.69
C THR A 6 -13.04 16.36 -3.41
N GLY A 7 -12.01 16.85 -2.72
CA GLY A 7 -11.05 17.85 -3.21
C GLY A 7 -9.64 17.29 -3.38
N SER A 8 -8.62 18.01 -2.92
CA SER A 8 -7.24 17.52 -2.89
C SER A 8 -6.67 17.62 -1.48
N ALA A 9 -6.13 16.52 -0.98
CA ALA A 9 -5.44 16.45 0.29
C ALA A 9 -3.96 16.13 0.07
N LYS A 10 -3.08 16.91 0.70
CA LYS A 10 -1.64 16.87 0.41
C LYS A 10 -0.80 16.86 1.69
N ALA A 11 0.01 15.83 1.86
CA ALA A 11 1.05 15.76 2.88
C ALA A 11 2.36 16.34 2.32
N THR A 12 2.87 17.42 2.90
CA THR A 12 4.03 18.15 2.34
C THR A 12 5.31 17.92 3.13
N ASN A 13 5.38 18.38 4.38
CA ASN A 13 6.58 18.31 5.23
C ASN A 13 6.29 17.67 6.60
N ALA A 14 5.20 16.92 6.69
CA ALA A 14 4.70 16.32 7.93
C ALA A 14 3.87 15.08 7.60
N THR A 15 3.41 14.39 8.65
CA THR A 15 2.46 13.30 8.55
C THR A 15 1.03 13.83 8.55
N LEU A 16 0.27 13.51 7.51
CA LEU A 16 -1.20 13.58 7.51
C LEU A 16 -1.72 12.18 7.82
N THR A 17 -2.19 11.96 9.05
CA THR A 17 -2.81 10.69 9.46
C THR A 17 -4.33 10.77 9.32
N LEU A 18 -4.90 9.83 8.56
CA LEU A 18 -6.32 9.70 8.32
C LEU A 18 -6.84 8.44 9.02
N SER A 19 -7.90 8.61 9.81
CA SER A 19 -8.61 7.53 10.50
C SER A 19 -10.11 7.75 10.47
N GLY A 20 -10.90 6.68 10.40
CA GLY A 20 -12.36 6.75 10.48
C GLY A 20 -13.06 7.09 9.17
N GLY A 21 -12.38 6.88 8.03
CA GLY A 21 -13.04 6.90 6.72
C GLY A 21 -14.14 5.84 6.63
N ASP A 22 -15.19 6.11 5.86
CA ASP A 22 -16.32 5.20 5.66
C ASP A 22 -16.31 4.49 4.31
N GLY A 23 -15.50 4.96 3.36
CA GLY A 23 -14.97 4.36 2.13
C GLY A 23 -15.93 3.85 1.06
N THR A 24 -17.12 3.42 1.46
CA THR A 24 -18.16 2.73 0.68
C THR A 24 -19.46 2.54 1.47
N SER A 25 -19.44 2.65 2.81
CA SER A 25 -20.53 2.19 3.68
C SER A 25 -21.71 3.16 3.82
N HIS A 26 -21.53 4.46 3.55
CA HIS A 26 -22.60 5.46 3.66
C HIS A 26 -23.13 5.99 2.31
N TYR A 27 -22.43 5.75 1.20
CA TYR A 27 -22.78 6.33 -0.09
C TYR A 27 -22.97 5.21 -1.14
N THR A 28 -24.20 5.07 -1.63
CA THR A 28 -24.61 4.06 -2.63
C THR A 28 -24.19 4.39 -4.07
N SER A 29 -23.78 5.64 -4.30
CA SER A 29 -23.09 6.10 -5.50
C SER A 29 -22.22 7.30 -5.13
N PHE A 30 -20.97 7.31 -5.57
CA PHE A 30 -20.01 8.37 -5.23
C PHE A 30 -19.95 9.41 -6.35
N PRO A 31 -20.40 10.67 -6.13
CA PRO A 31 -20.04 11.76 -7.01
C PRO A 31 -18.67 12.29 -6.57
N SER A 32 -17.65 12.13 -7.41
CA SER A 32 -16.29 12.67 -7.28
C SER A 32 -15.48 12.20 -6.05
N TYR A 33 -14.58 11.26 -6.26
CA TYR A 33 -13.50 11.02 -5.29
C TYR A 33 -12.46 12.15 -5.40
N GLY A 34 -11.99 12.64 -4.26
CA GLY A 34 -10.87 13.56 -4.22
C GLY A 34 -9.55 12.89 -4.57
N SER A 35 -8.49 13.68 -4.60
CA SER A 35 -7.11 13.23 -4.78
C SER A 35 -6.34 13.28 -3.46
N PHE A 36 -5.37 12.37 -3.35
CA PHE A 36 -4.38 12.39 -2.28
C PHE A 36 -2.98 12.50 -2.86
N THR A 37 -2.12 13.29 -2.21
CA THR A 37 -0.74 13.48 -2.67
C THR A 37 0.24 13.49 -1.51
N THR A 38 1.34 12.77 -1.64
CA THR A 38 2.53 12.94 -0.80
C THR A 38 3.59 13.73 -1.58
N MET A 39 4.26 14.66 -0.91
CA MET A 39 5.50 15.27 -1.38
C MET A 39 6.70 14.55 -0.78
N ALA A 40 7.91 14.81 -1.30
CA ALA A 40 9.14 14.14 -0.88
C ALA A 40 9.37 14.03 0.64
N ALA A 41 9.06 15.08 1.41
CA ALA A 41 9.19 15.10 2.86
C ALA A 41 7.88 14.79 3.62
N GLY A 42 6.83 14.38 2.91
CA GLY A 42 5.49 14.17 3.43
C GLY A 42 5.17 12.69 3.63
N VAL A 43 4.41 12.42 4.69
CA VAL A 43 3.84 11.09 4.94
C VAL A 43 2.32 11.20 4.89
N LEU A 44 1.68 10.41 4.04
CA LEU A 44 0.23 10.23 4.07
C LEU A 44 -0.06 8.87 4.68
N GLU A 45 -0.64 8.87 5.87
CA GLU A 45 -0.91 7.66 6.63
C GLU A 45 -2.41 7.36 6.68
N PHE A 46 -2.76 6.13 6.30
CA PHE A 46 -4.09 5.57 6.53
C PHE A 46 -4.01 4.65 7.74
N ALA A 47 -4.51 5.13 8.87
CA ALA A 47 -4.42 4.47 10.17
C ALA A 47 -5.68 3.67 10.55
N GLY A 48 -6.75 3.74 9.76
CA GLY A 48 -7.97 2.96 9.96
C GLY A 48 -9.20 3.54 9.27
N GLY A 49 -10.23 2.73 9.10
CA GLY A 49 -11.40 3.08 8.28
C GLY A 49 -11.18 2.76 6.79
N SER A 50 -12.10 3.18 5.95
CA SER A 50 -12.08 2.93 4.50
C SER A 50 -12.09 4.25 3.74
N PHE A 51 -11.31 4.37 2.67
CA PHE A 51 -11.19 5.60 1.88
C PHE A 51 -11.20 5.28 0.39
N SER A 52 -11.66 6.23 -0.41
CA SER A 52 -11.63 6.15 -1.87
C SER A 52 -11.05 7.42 -2.47
N ALA A 53 -10.33 7.29 -3.58
CA ALA A 53 -9.60 8.34 -4.26
C ALA A 53 -9.76 8.21 -5.78
N SER A 54 -9.80 9.35 -6.49
CA SER A 54 -9.73 9.35 -7.95
C SER A 54 -8.29 9.13 -8.41
N THR A 55 -7.34 9.61 -7.60
CA THR A 55 -5.91 9.49 -7.87
C THR A 55 -5.15 9.61 -6.56
N VAL A 56 -4.19 8.72 -6.35
CA VAL A 56 -3.18 8.83 -5.31
C VAL A 56 -1.82 9.07 -5.98
N THR A 57 -1.18 10.19 -5.67
CA THR A 57 0.16 10.50 -6.16
C THR A 57 1.17 10.35 -5.03
N ASN A 58 2.13 9.43 -5.20
CA ASN A 58 3.17 9.20 -4.20
C ASN A 58 4.51 9.80 -4.61
N ASN A 59 4.91 10.94 -4.02
CA ASN A 59 6.27 11.48 -4.18
C ASN A 59 7.10 11.42 -2.90
N GLY A 60 6.53 10.92 -1.79
CA GLY A 60 7.18 10.76 -0.50
C GLY A 60 6.88 9.39 0.09
N THR A 61 6.17 9.35 1.22
CA THR A 61 5.76 8.09 1.86
C THR A 61 4.25 7.95 1.92
N LEU A 62 3.72 6.93 1.25
CA LEU A 62 2.36 6.43 1.47
C LEU A 62 2.43 5.32 2.53
N LYS A 63 1.74 5.49 3.66
CA LYS A 63 1.78 4.54 4.77
C LYS A 63 0.41 3.94 5.03
N MET A 64 0.32 2.63 4.92
CA MET A 64 -0.84 1.84 5.32
C MET A 64 -0.56 1.23 6.69
N THR A 65 -1.21 1.75 7.73
CA THR A 65 -1.10 1.20 9.09
C THR A 65 -2.28 0.29 9.39
N ALA A 66 -3.49 0.66 8.95
CA ALA A 66 -4.68 -0.19 8.98
C ALA A 66 -5.73 0.32 7.97
N GLY A 67 -6.90 -0.30 7.95
CA GLY A 67 -8.01 0.14 7.10
C GLY A 67 -7.82 -0.17 5.61
N SER A 68 -8.53 0.55 4.76
CA SER A 68 -8.45 0.40 3.31
C SER A 68 -8.41 1.73 2.57
N LEU A 69 -7.69 1.75 1.46
CA LEU A 69 -7.70 2.84 0.48
C LEU A 69 -7.98 2.24 -0.89
N HIS A 70 -8.94 2.78 -1.62
CA HIS A 70 -9.20 2.45 -3.02
C HIS A 70 -8.83 3.62 -3.92
N ASP A 71 -7.81 3.47 -4.75
CA ASP A 71 -7.53 4.37 -5.86
C ASP A 71 -8.21 3.83 -7.12
N ALA A 72 -9.10 4.64 -7.71
CA ALA A 72 -9.75 4.31 -8.98
C ALA A 72 -8.76 4.34 -10.16
N GLY A 73 -7.60 4.99 -10.00
CA GLY A 73 -6.56 5.10 -11.00
C GLY A 73 -5.51 3.98 -10.94
N ALA A 74 -4.68 3.92 -11.97
CA ALA A 74 -3.43 3.18 -11.92
C ALA A 74 -2.43 3.93 -11.04
N PHE A 75 -1.71 3.19 -10.20
CA PHE A 75 -0.75 3.73 -9.24
C PHE A 75 0.68 3.39 -9.67
N SER A 76 1.50 4.43 -9.79
CA SER A 76 2.95 4.31 -9.95
C SER A 76 3.61 4.64 -8.61
N ASN A 77 4.53 3.79 -8.17
CA ASN A 77 5.33 4.02 -6.96
C ASN A 77 6.76 4.47 -7.32
N PRO A 78 7.03 5.79 -7.36
CA PRO A 78 8.37 6.34 -7.54
C PRO A 78 9.13 6.58 -6.23
N ALA A 79 8.45 6.44 -5.08
CA ALA A 79 8.99 6.72 -3.76
C ALA A 79 8.67 5.56 -2.82
N LYS A 80 8.21 5.80 -1.60
CA LYS A 80 8.05 4.77 -0.57
C LYS A 80 6.59 4.43 -0.32
N VAL A 81 6.27 3.13 -0.27
CA VAL A 81 5.03 2.60 0.31
C VAL A 81 5.37 1.77 1.54
N MET A 82 4.81 2.11 2.68
CA MET A 82 4.95 1.34 3.93
C MET A 82 3.68 0.55 4.21
N LEU A 83 3.80 -0.77 4.31
CA LEU A 83 2.73 -1.72 4.54
C LEU A 83 2.85 -2.30 5.95
N ASN A 84 2.29 -1.60 6.94
CA ASN A 84 2.26 -2.02 8.34
C ASN A 84 0.92 -2.70 8.72
N GLY A 85 -0.03 -2.70 7.79
CA GLY A 85 -1.36 -3.29 7.89
C GLY A 85 -2.27 -2.76 6.79
N GLY A 86 -3.55 -3.14 6.83
CA GLY A 86 -4.55 -2.62 5.90
C GLY A 86 -4.41 -3.09 4.44
N THR A 87 -5.17 -2.47 3.54
CA THR A 87 -5.20 -2.82 2.12
C THR A 87 -5.24 -1.57 1.23
N PHE A 88 -4.35 -1.50 0.25
CA PHE A 88 -4.38 -0.48 -0.78
C PHE A 88 -4.79 -1.10 -2.12
N THR A 89 -5.99 -0.79 -2.60
CA THR A 89 -6.53 -1.30 -3.86
C THR A 89 -6.36 -0.27 -4.96
N VAL A 90 -5.83 -0.68 -6.12
CA VAL A 90 -5.54 0.20 -7.26
C VAL A 90 -6.00 -0.43 -8.57
N ALA A 91 -6.28 0.37 -9.60
CA ALA A 91 -6.69 -0.16 -10.89
C ALA A 91 -5.55 -0.86 -11.66
N GLY A 92 -4.31 -0.52 -11.34
CA GLY A 92 -3.06 -1.06 -11.90
C GLY A 92 -1.89 -0.67 -11.00
N PHE A 93 -0.85 -1.48 -10.88
CA PHE A 93 0.30 -1.16 -10.03
C PHE A 93 1.61 -1.27 -10.80
N ALA A 94 2.41 -0.21 -10.75
CA ALA A 94 3.78 -0.21 -11.25
C ALA A 94 4.72 0.31 -10.17
N GLN A 95 5.66 -0.51 -9.73
CA GLN A 95 6.79 -0.04 -8.96
C GLN A 95 7.90 0.41 -9.91
N THR A 96 8.43 1.61 -9.70
CA THR A 96 9.56 2.10 -10.51
C THR A 96 10.89 1.63 -9.92
N SER A 97 12.00 1.85 -10.65
CA SER A 97 13.35 1.53 -10.15
C SER A 97 13.76 2.33 -8.90
N ALA A 98 13.19 3.51 -8.69
CA ALA A 98 13.41 4.32 -7.48
C ALA A 98 12.41 3.96 -6.35
N GLY A 99 11.37 3.19 -6.67
CA GLY A 99 10.31 2.84 -5.75
C GLY A 99 10.76 1.83 -4.69
N GLU A 100 10.22 1.98 -3.50
CA GLU A 100 10.43 1.12 -2.33
C GLU A 100 9.08 0.66 -1.78
N ILE A 101 8.98 -0.62 -1.43
CA ILE A 101 7.90 -1.19 -0.63
C ILE A 101 8.51 -1.75 0.65
N ASP A 102 8.07 -1.24 1.79
CA ASP A 102 8.50 -1.70 3.11
C ASP A 102 7.34 -2.42 3.79
N ALA A 103 7.43 -3.74 3.91
CA ALA A 103 6.44 -4.55 4.60
C ALA A 103 6.86 -4.80 6.05
N THR A 104 6.01 -4.39 7.00
CA THR A 104 6.16 -4.76 8.41
C THR A 104 5.26 -5.96 8.69
N ILE A 105 5.87 -7.08 9.07
CA ILE A 105 5.17 -8.34 9.34
C ILE A 105 4.86 -8.47 10.83
N SER A 106 3.62 -8.81 11.16
CA SER A 106 3.14 -8.93 12.53
C SER A 106 2.27 -10.16 12.73
N SER A 107 1.78 -10.37 13.96
CA SER A 107 0.79 -11.41 14.27
C SER A 107 -0.55 -11.18 13.56
N ALA A 108 -0.86 -9.95 13.15
CA ALA A 108 -2.04 -9.62 12.35
C ALA A 108 -1.80 -9.80 10.83
N GLY A 109 -0.59 -10.24 10.44
CA GLY A 109 -0.14 -10.28 9.05
C GLY A 109 0.63 -9.03 8.65
N THR A 110 0.54 -8.69 7.37
CA THR A 110 1.16 -7.51 6.73
C THR A 110 0.09 -6.69 6.02
N GLY A 111 0.39 -5.42 5.75
CA GLY A 111 -0.38 -4.67 4.76
C GLY A 111 -0.20 -5.26 3.36
N LYS A 112 -1.18 -5.05 2.48
CA LYS A 112 -1.12 -5.54 1.10
C LYS A 112 -1.58 -4.51 0.08
N ILE A 113 -1.01 -4.58 -1.11
CA ILE A 113 -1.47 -3.86 -2.30
C ILE A 113 -2.25 -4.84 -3.19
N VAL A 114 -3.44 -4.44 -3.65
CA VAL A 114 -4.28 -5.23 -4.55
C VAL A 114 -4.47 -4.43 -5.83
N SER A 115 -3.79 -4.84 -6.89
CA SER A 115 -4.05 -4.36 -8.24
C SER A 115 -5.20 -5.15 -8.86
N THR A 116 -6.20 -4.47 -9.41
CA THR A 116 -7.24 -5.13 -10.22
C THR A 116 -6.79 -5.42 -11.64
N ALA A 117 -5.59 -4.99 -12.02
CA ALA A 117 -4.94 -5.31 -13.29
C ALA A 117 -3.54 -5.91 -13.04
N SER A 118 -2.66 -5.82 -14.03
CA SER A 118 -1.30 -6.30 -13.91
C SER A 118 -0.48 -5.50 -12.89
N VAL A 119 0.58 -6.14 -12.42
CA VAL A 119 1.60 -5.62 -11.52
C VAL A 119 2.93 -5.67 -12.27
N SER A 120 3.64 -4.53 -12.28
CA SER A 120 5.02 -4.45 -12.76
C SER A 120 5.94 -4.12 -11.58
N LEU A 121 6.94 -4.97 -11.35
CA LEU A 121 7.92 -4.83 -10.27
C LEU A 121 9.24 -4.30 -10.80
N ALA A 122 9.79 -3.34 -10.07
CA ALA A 122 11.16 -2.85 -10.15
C ALA A 122 11.57 -2.38 -8.74
N GLY A 123 12.73 -1.73 -8.61
CA GLY A 123 13.11 -1.08 -7.36
C GLY A 123 13.32 -2.07 -6.22
N THR A 124 12.85 -1.73 -5.02
CA THR A 124 13.13 -2.50 -3.80
C THR A 124 11.88 -2.94 -3.03
N LEU A 125 11.93 -4.15 -2.48
CA LEU A 125 10.97 -4.67 -1.51
C LEU A 125 11.74 -5.11 -0.27
N ASN A 126 11.51 -4.44 0.85
CA ASN A 126 12.08 -4.79 2.13
C ASN A 126 11.02 -5.40 3.04
N ALA A 127 11.46 -6.29 3.93
CA ALA A 127 10.60 -6.91 4.92
C ALA A 127 11.27 -6.93 6.28
N ALA A 128 10.52 -6.55 7.31
CA ALA A 128 10.97 -6.61 8.69
C ALA A 128 9.83 -7.05 9.62
N ASN A 129 10.19 -7.72 10.71
CA ASN A 129 9.21 -8.06 11.75
C ASN A 129 8.88 -6.81 12.56
N ALA A 130 7.62 -6.69 12.95
CA ALA A 130 7.22 -5.83 14.05
C ALA A 130 8.00 -6.22 15.33
N THR A 131 8.17 -5.26 16.24
CA THR A 131 8.92 -5.48 17.48
C THR A 131 8.40 -6.71 18.23
N SER A 132 9.33 -7.59 18.62
CA SER A 132 9.05 -8.84 19.34
C SER A 132 8.21 -9.88 18.57
N PHE A 133 7.95 -9.67 17.27
CA PHE A 133 7.29 -10.65 16.44
C PHE A 133 8.30 -11.65 15.87
N THR A 134 8.03 -12.94 16.05
CA THR A 134 8.72 -14.04 15.39
C THR A 134 7.71 -14.78 14.53
N PRO A 135 7.87 -14.80 13.19
CA PRO A 135 6.94 -15.51 12.34
C PRO A 135 7.10 -17.02 12.50
N THR A 136 5.99 -17.75 12.39
CA THR A 136 6.04 -19.21 12.31
C THR A 136 6.61 -19.61 10.95
N ALA A 137 7.64 -20.45 10.94
CA ALA A 137 8.26 -20.96 9.71
C ALA A 137 7.21 -21.55 8.75
N GLY A 138 7.33 -21.22 7.46
CA GLY A 138 6.40 -21.60 6.40
C GLY A 138 5.16 -20.71 6.29
N THR A 139 4.96 -19.73 7.19
CA THR A 139 3.84 -18.78 7.07
C THR A 139 4.06 -17.88 5.85
N VAL A 140 3.02 -17.75 5.02
CA VAL A 140 3.04 -16.94 3.80
C VAL A 140 2.31 -15.62 4.03
N TYR A 141 3.00 -14.52 3.76
CA TYR A 141 2.48 -13.16 3.84
C TYR A 141 2.41 -12.54 2.44
N THR A 142 1.20 -12.30 1.94
CA THR A 142 1.00 -11.67 0.63
C THR A 142 1.11 -10.15 0.74
N VAL A 143 2.06 -9.57 0.03
CA VAL A 143 2.34 -8.13 0.01
C VAL A 143 1.75 -7.44 -1.22
N LEU A 144 1.70 -8.14 -2.36
CA LEU A 144 1.05 -7.66 -3.57
C LEU A 144 0.21 -8.76 -4.24
N GLN A 145 -0.88 -8.34 -4.87
CA GLN A 145 -1.74 -9.17 -5.71
C GLN A 145 -2.09 -8.42 -7.00
N GLY A 146 -2.15 -9.12 -8.12
CA GLY A 146 -2.59 -8.61 -9.42
C GLY A 146 -3.18 -9.70 -10.31
N THR A 147 -3.63 -9.33 -11.51
CA THR A 147 -4.07 -10.32 -12.53
C THR A 147 -2.88 -11.01 -13.22
N SER A 148 -1.75 -10.32 -13.28
CA SER A 148 -0.44 -10.87 -13.62
C SER A 148 0.65 -10.09 -12.87
N VAL A 149 1.75 -10.74 -12.53
CA VAL A 149 2.94 -10.10 -11.95
C VAL A 149 4.11 -10.31 -12.91
N THR A 150 4.79 -9.22 -13.24
CA THR A 150 5.96 -9.21 -14.10
C THR A 150 7.09 -8.39 -13.47
N GLY A 151 8.32 -8.65 -13.89
CA GLY A 151 9.50 -7.97 -13.34
C GLY A 151 9.99 -8.59 -12.04
N THR A 152 10.94 -7.91 -11.40
CA THR A 152 11.57 -8.33 -10.14
C THR A 152 11.86 -7.09 -9.29
N CYS A 153 11.97 -7.28 -7.98
CA CYS A 153 12.46 -6.26 -7.06
C CYS A 153 13.73 -6.79 -6.37
N ALA A 154 14.67 -5.90 -6.08
CA ALA A 154 15.76 -6.16 -5.14
C ALA A 154 15.26 -5.94 -3.71
N GLY A 155 16.07 -6.23 -2.68
CA GLY A 155 15.77 -5.74 -1.33
C GLY A 155 16.26 -6.62 -0.20
N SER A 156 16.16 -6.09 1.02
CA SER A 156 16.46 -6.81 2.25
C SER A 156 15.18 -7.38 2.83
N ILE A 157 14.98 -8.67 2.61
CA ILE A 157 13.79 -9.40 3.09
C ILE A 157 14.09 -10.18 4.38
N GLY A 158 15.16 -9.85 5.09
CA GLY A 158 15.52 -10.50 6.35
C GLY A 158 15.62 -12.02 6.25
N THR A 159 14.88 -12.72 7.09
CA THR A 159 14.80 -14.20 7.12
C THR A 159 13.75 -14.77 6.15
N TYR A 160 13.05 -13.93 5.40
CA TYR A 160 11.98 -14.35 4.50
C TYR A 160 12.52 -14.79 3.15
N THR A 161 11.81 -15.72 2.52
CA THR A 161 11.97 -16.02 1.10
C THR A 161 10.95 -15.23 0.29
N LEU A 162 11.40 -14.50 -0.72
CA LEU A 162 10.54 -13.77 -1.65
C LEU A 162 10.01 -14.73 -2.72
N GLY A 163 8.68 -14.87 -2.79
CA GLY A 163 7.99 -15.56 -3.87
C GLY A 163 7.38 -14.55 -4.83
N VAL A 164 7.81 -14.56 -6.09
CA VAL A 164 7.15 -13.83 -7.18
C VAL A 164 6.39 -14.86 -8.03
N GLY A 165 5.11 -15.03 -7.73
CA GLY A 165 4.20 -15.90 -8.48
C GLY A 165 3.65 -15.20 -9.72
N SER A 166 2.80 -15.89 -10.48
CA SER A 166 2.16 -15.31 -11.66
C SER A 166 1.14 -14.22 -11.32
N THR A 167 0.56 -14.22 -10.11
CA THR A 167 -0.50 -13.28 -9.68
C THR A 167 -0.25 -12.65 -8.31
N THR A 168 0.77 -13.09 -7.57
CA THR A 168 1.04 -12.63 -6.21
C THR A 168 2.54 -12.44 -5.95
N VAL A 169 2.84 -11.54 -5.03
CA VAL A 169 4.16 -11.43 -4.40
C VAL A 169 4.00 -11.77 -2.93
N THR A 170 4.77 -12.73 -2.45
CA THR A 170 4.68 -13.25 -1.09
C THR A 170 6.03 -13.25 -0.38
N LEU A 171 5.98 -13.16 0.94
CA LEU A 171 7.10 -13.36 1.84
C LEU A 171 6.81 -14.60 2.67
N THR A 172 7.65 -15.63 2.56
CA THR A 172 7.50 -16.87 3.33
C THR A 172 8.55 -16.90 4.44
N ALA A 173 8.11 -17.04 5.68
CA ALA A 173 8.96 -17.12 6.86
C ALA A 173 9.73 -18.43 6.98
#